data_AF-A0A9D2K7N4-F1
#
_entry.id   AF-A0A9D2K7N4-F1
#
_cell.length_a   1.000
_cell.length_b   1.000
_cell.length_c   1.000
_cell.angle_alpha   90.00
_cell.angle_beta   90.00
_cell.angle_gamma   90.00
#
_symmetry.space_group_name_H-M   'P 1'
#
loop_
_entity.id
_entity.type
_entity.pdbx_description
1 polymer ?
#
loop_
_entity_poly.entity_id
_entity_poly.type
_entity_poly.pdbx_seq_one_letter_code
_entity_poly.pdbx_strand_id
1 'polypeptide(L)'
;MSRHVEGENCPVCGAHLFDDDDIVFCPICGAPHHRDCYNALGHCALEADHGTPRQYKRPEERQQNEDAGRQEGGQQSQGGSKPCPRCGTPCAPGTLFCPHCGLSLTGGPQGQSGYNPYNRQNGQAGPYQNTGGPPPFGGFSPVMPDPYGGVNPEEKIEDIPAKDIAIFVSSNTQRYLPKFKQLQGKSKASWNWAAFLFPSGWLFFRKCYKPGILVLLLGFISTVLSMPIQLFFNDVLGQLPTTATYPEVYGAMLQNIGNAGVFAWVTQALGLLLSLTIRIVIGVLGDSIYKNHVIESIRKIKADDNLLEDYEGNLAHKGGINPLMLLVAFLASNWFSAILAMFLI
;
A
#
# COMPACT_ATOMS: atom_id res chain seq x y z
N MET A 1 3.36 43.43 -20.23
CA MET A 1 2.32 42.44 -20.54
C MET A 1 2.83 41.10 -20.05
N SER A 2 2.45 40.68 -18.84
CA SER A 2 2.68 39.33 -18.35
C SER A 2 1.93 38.38 -19.28
N ARG A 3 2.65 37.42 -19.86
CA ARG A 3 2.06 36.40 -20.73
C ARG A 3 1.61 35.26 -19.83
N HIS A 4 0.32 34.94 -19.84
CA HIS A 4 -0.24 33.82 -19.09
C HIS A 4 0.29 32.49 -19.65
N VAL A 5 0.66 31.56 -18.76
CA VAL A 5 1.20 30.23 -19.10
C VAL A 5 0.23 29.10 -18.79
N GLU A 6 -1.00 29.44 -18.40
CA GLU A 6 -2.03 28.48 -18.02
C GLU A 6 -2.26 27.39 -19.08
N GLY A 7 -2.03 26.14 -18.69
CA GLY A 7 -2.22 24.97 -19.55
C GLY A 7 -1.02 24.61 -20.43
N GLU A 8 0.12 25.32 -20.32
CA GLU A 8 1.36 24.96 -21.00
C GLU A 8 2.27 24.09 -20.09
N ASN A 9 3.14 23.30 -20.71
CA ASN A 9 4.09 22.43 -20.01
C ASN A 9 5.52 22.79 -20.42
N CYS A 10 6.46 22.67 -19.48
CA CYS A 10 7.87 22.89 -19.77
C CYS A 10 8.40 21.79 -20.72
N PRO A 11 8.99 22.13 -21.88
CA PRO A 11 9.49 21.12 -22.83
C PRO A 11 10.67 20.29 -22.31
N VAL A 12 11.35 20.74 -21.24
CA VAL A 12 12.49 20.03 -20.64
C VAL A 12 12.02 18.97 -19.65
N CYS A 13 11.21 19.35 -18.66
CA CYS A 13 10.83 18.46 -17.56
C CYS A 13 9.42 17.86 -17.72
N GLY A 14 8.61 18.36 -18.64
CA GLY A 14 7.22 17.92 -18.86
C GLY A 14 6.20 18.37 -17.80
N ALA A 15 6.64 19.05 -16.74
CA ALA A 15 5.76 19.57 -15.69
C ALA A 15 4.91 20.74 -16.20
N HIS A 16 3.73 20.92 -15.61
CA HIS A 16 2.88 22.09 -15.85
C HIS A 16 3.57 23.37 -15.40
N LEU A 17 3.35 24.44 -16.17
CA LEU A 17 3.81 25.79 -15.87
C LEU A 17 2.68 26.54 -15.17
N PHE A 18 3.00 27.20 -14.06
CA PHE A 18 2.06 28.05 -13.34
C PHE A 18 2.45 29.53 -13.48
N ASP A 19 1.48 30.44 -13.34
CA ASP A 19 1.71 31.89 -13.50
C ASP A 19 2.65 32.48 -12.42
N ASP A 20 2.88 31.77 -11.31
CA ASP A 20 3.81 32.11 -10.24
C ASP A 20 5.23 31.53 -10.44
N ASP A 21 5.45 30.67 -11.43
CA ASP A 21 6.77 30.12 -11.76
C ASP A 21 7.66 31.17 -12.45
N ASP A 22 8.98 31.12 -12.21
CA ASP A 22 9.95 31.93 -12.99
C ASP A 22 10.13 31.32 -14.39
N ILE A 23 9.38 31.86 -15.36
CA ILE A 23 9.34 31.35 -16.73
C ILE A 23 10.19 32.19 -17.68
N VAL A 24 11.02 31.49 -18.45
CA VAL A 24 11.79 32.05 -19.56
C VAL A 24 11.17 31.59 -20.87
N PHE A 25 10.88 32.55 -21.75
CA PHE A 25 10.41 32.26 -23.10
C PHE A 25 11.59 32.26 -24.07
N CYS A 26 11.66 31.25 -24.94
CA CYS A 26 12.67 31.23 -26.00
C CYS A 26 12.48 32.44 -26.94
N PRO A 27 13.56 33.21 -27.26
CA PRO A 27 13.46 34.37 -28.14
C PRO A 27 13.18 34.02 -29.61
N ILE A 28 13.40 32.75 -30.02
CA ILE A 28 13.22 32.30 -31.41
C ILE A 28 11.79 31.76 -31.61
N CYS A 29 11.38 30.76 -30.84
CA CYS A 29 10.08 30.10 -31.03
C CYS A 29 9.01 30.50 -30.01
N GLY A 30 9.35 31.25 -28.96
CA GLY A 30 8.39 31.70 -27.95
C GLY A 30 7.89 30.61 -27.00
N ALA A 31 8.48 29.40 -27.00
CA ALA A 31 8.11 28.33 -26.06
C ALA A 31 8.51 28.67 -24.61
N PRO A 32 7.63 28.48 -23.61
CA PRO A 32 7.96 28.71 -22.21
C PRO A 32 8.77 27.58 -21.59
N HIS A 33 9.68 27.92 -20.69
CA HIS A 33 10.50 26.99 -19.93
C HIS A 33 10.63 27.48 -18.49
N HIS A 34 10.72 26.60 -17.50
CA HIS A 34 11.22 26.99 -16.18
C HIS A 34 12.63 27.56 -16.32
N ARG A 35 12.93 28.66 -15.62
CA ARG A 35 14.24 29.34 -15.71
C ARG A 35 15.39 28.38 -15.44
N ASP A 36 15.28 27.54 -14.43
CA ASP A 36 16.31 26.56 -14.08
C ASP A 36 16.49 25.50 -15.18
N CYS A 37 15.39 25.04 -15.79
CA CYS A 37 15.44 24.10 -16.90
C CYS A 37 16.12 24.69 -18.14
N TYR A 38 15.82 25.96 -18.46
CA TYR A 38 16.44 26.67 -19.57
C TYR A 38 17.93 26.90 -19.32
N ASN A 39 18.31 27.30 -18.10
CA ASN A 39 19.70 27.55 -17.72
C ASN A 39 20.52 26.23 -17.68
N ALA A 40 19.92 25.14 -17.20
CA ALA A 40 20.58 23.84 -17.15
C ALA A 40 20.87 23.28 -18.54
N LEU A 41 19.97 23.50 -19.50
CA LEU A 41 20.18 23.11 -20.89
C LEU A 41 21.09 24.10 -21.65
N GLY A 42 21.04 25.39 -21.28
CA GLY A 42 21.81 26.46 -21.90
C GLY A 42 21.25 26.96 -23.25
N HIS A 43 20.23 26.29 -23.78
CA HIS A 43 19.53 26.62 -25.02
C HIS A 43 18.06 26.17 -24.95
N CYS A 44 17.27 26.46 -25.99
CA CYS A 44 15.88 26.01 -26.05
C CYS A 44 15.80 24.49 -26.28
N ALA A 45 14.93 23.81 -25.55
CA ALA A 45 14.72 22.37 -25.72
C ALA A 45 14.13 22.00 -27.10
N LEU A 46 13.42 22.94 -27.73
CA LEU A 46 12.82 22.77 -29.06
C LEU A 46 13.68 23.40 -30.17
N GLU A 47 14.98 23.60 -29.93
CA GLU A 47 15.88 24.24 -30.89
C GLU A 47 15.91 23.54 -32.25
N ALA A 48 15.83 22.20 -32.27
CA ALA A 48 15.81 21.42 -33.50
C ALA A 48 14.58 21.69 -34.39
N ASP A 49 13.49 22.21 -33.83
CA ASP A 49 12.26 22.51 -34.57
C ASP A 49 12.19 23.99 -34.99
N HIS A 50 13.16 24.82 -34.61
CA HIS A 50 13.24 26.22 -35.05
C HIS A 50 13.31 26.33 -36.59
N GLY A 51 12.45 27.18 -37.16
CA GLY A 51 12.34 27.39 -38.61
C GLY A 51 11.66 26.25 -39.38
N THR A 52 11.21 25.19 -38.70
CA THR A 52 10.53 24.05 -39.33
C THR A 52 9.01 24.15 -39.19
N PRO A 53 8.22 23.38 -39.97
CA PRO A 53 6.77 23.30 -39.79
C PRO A 53 6.32 22.81 -38.41
N ARG A 54 7.23 22.16 -37.65
CA ARG A 54 6.99 21.66 -36.29
C ARG A 54 7.39 22.67 -35.21
N GLN A 55 7.85 23.87 -35.57
CA GLN A 55 8.17 24.92 -34.60
C GLN A 55 7.00 25.13 -33.66
N TYR A 56 7.31 25.33 -32.37
CA TYR A 56 6.31 25.68 -31.36
C TYR A 56 5.44 26.85 -31.84
N LYS A 57 4.12 26.64 -31.78
CA LYS A 57 3.11 27.66 -32.03
C LYS A 57 2.31 27.86 -30.76
N ARG A 58 2.04 29.11 -30.41
CA ARG A 58 1.26 29.43 -29.22
C ARG A 58 -0.17 28.87 -29.36
N PRO A 59 -0.82 28.42 -28.27
CA PRO A 59 -2.23 28.02 -28.31
C PRO A 59 -3.16 29.03 -29.02
N GLU A 60 -2.99 30.33 -28.78
CA GLU A 60 -3.78 31.40 -29.42
C GLU A 60 -3.62 31.42 -30.95
N GLU A 61 -2.41 31.19 -31.45
CA GLU A 61 -2.10 31.12 -32.89
C GLU A 61 -2.60 29.80 -33.52
N ARG A 62 -2.65 28.71 -32.75
CA ARG A 62 -3.24 27.45 -33.21
C ARG A 62 -4.75 27.61 -33.42
N GLN A 63 -5.45 28.25 -32.49
CA GLN A 63 -6.90 28.48 -32.60
C GLN A 63 -7.27 29.40 -33.77
N GLN A 64 -6.51 30.47 -34.01
CA GLN A 64 -6.75 31.36 -35.15
C GLN A 64 -6.53 30.68 -36.52
N ASN A 65 -5.55 29.78 -36.62
CA ASN A 65 -5.30 29.03 -37.85
C ASN A 65 -6.34 27.93 -38.11
N GLU A 66 -6.94 27.37 -37.05
CA GLU A 66 -8.01 26.38 -37.15
C GLU A 66 -9.35 27.01 -37.59
N ASP A 67 -9.65 28.23 -37.14
CA ASP A 67 -10.86 28.96 -37.54
C ASP A 67 -10.79 29.49 -38.99
N ALA A 68 -9.61 29.90 -39.47
CA ALA A 68 -9.43 30.36 -40.85
C ALA A 68 -9.55 29.23 -41.89
N GLY A 69 -9.26 27.98 -41.50
CA GLY A 69 -9.32 26.80 -42.37
C GLY A 69 -10.72 26.20 -42.58
N ARG A 70 -11.77 26.79 -41.99
CA ARG A 70 -13.13 26.20 -41.97
C ARG A 70 -14.07 26.69 -43.08
N GLN A 71 -13.64 27.65 -43.91
CA GLN A 71 -14.42 28.17 -45.04
C GLN A 71 -13.73 27.90 -46.38
N GLU A 72 -13.68 26.63 -46.80
CA GLU A 72 -13.71 26.20 -48.21
C GLU A 72 -13.68 24.67 -48.23
N GLY A 73 -14.73 24.06 -48.77
CA GLY A 73 -15.06 22.66 -48.53
C GLY A 73 -14.25 21.62 -49.30
N GLY A 74 -14.38 20.36 -48.88
CA GLY A 74 -14.30 19.20 -49.77
C GLY A 74 -13.32 18.09 -49.39
N GLN A 75 -13.91 16.97 -48.93
CA GLN A 75 -13.46 15.56 -49.07
C GLN A 75 -12.32 15.00 -48.19
N GLN A 76 -12.75 14.11 -47.27
CA GLN A 76 -12.15 12.83 -46.80
C GLN A 76 -10.63 12.82 -46.44
N SER A 77 -10.19 12.45 -45.23
CA SER A 77 -10.37 11.11 -44.63
C SER A 77 -9.64 10.93 -43.28
N GLN A 78 -10.28 10.13 -42.41
CA GLN A 78 -9.74 9.20 -41.39
C GLN A 78 -9.12 9.69 -40.08
N GLY A 79 -9.86 9.44 -38.99
CA GLY A 79 -9.38 9.39 -37.61
C GLY A 79 -10.52 9.23 -36.59
N GLY A 80 -11.42 8.25 -36.78
CA GLY A 80 -12.69 8.15 -36.05
C GLY A 80 -12.56 7.80 -34.56
N SER A 81 -13.11 8.64 -33.69
CA SER A 81 -13.31 8.33 -32.27
C SER A 81 -14.29 7.16 -32.10
N LYS A 82 -13.90 6.13 -31.34
CA LYS A 82 -14.77 4.99 -31.03
C LYS A 82 -15.33 5.14 -29.61
N PRO A 83 -16.63 4.91 -29.37
CA PRO A 83 -17.18 4.94 -28.03
C PRO A 83 -16.70 3.75 -27.20
N CYS A 84 -16.44 3.97 -25.91
CA CYS A 84 -16.04 2.93 -24.98
C CYS A 84 -17.13 1.85 -24.86
N PRO A 85 -16.82 0.55 -25.00
CA PRO A 85 -17.82 -0.52 -24.95
C PRO A 85 -18.41 -0.77 -23.56
N ARG A 86 -17.83 -0.17 -22.50
CA ARG A 86 -18.33 -0.30 -21.12
C ARG A 86 -19.18 0.88 -20.67
N CYS A 87 -18.83 2.12 -21.05
CA CYS A 87 -19.50 3.32 -20.55
C CYS A 87 -20.00 4.28 -21.64
N GLY A 88 -19.75 3.98 -22.92
CA GLY A 88 -20.23 4.78 -24.06
C GLY A 88 -19.46 6.07 -24.34
N THR A 89 -18.53 6.48 -23.46
CA THR A 89 -17.75 7.72 -23.63
C THR A 89 -16.95 7.69 -24.94
N PRO A 90 -17.01 8.73 -25.80
CA PRO A 90 -16.22 8.79 -27.03
C PRO A 90 -14.74 8.85 -26.68
N CYS A 91 -13.99 7.85 -27.13
CA CYS A 91 -12.57 7.73 -26.88
C CYS A 91 -11.81 8.07 -28.16
N ALA A 92 -10.80 8.93 -28.06
CA ALA A 92 -9.98 9.32 -29.20
C ALA A 92 -9.24 8.10 -29.78
N PRO A 93 -8.98 8.07 -31.10
CA PRO A 93 -8.25 6.96 -31.72
C PRO A 93 -6.86 6.81 -31.08
N GLY A 94 -6.51 5.59 -30.67
CA GLY A 94 -5.22 5.32 -30.01
C GLY A 94 -5.22 5.47 -28.49
N THR A 95 -6.33 5.87 -27.87
CA THR A 95 -6.47 5.83 -26.41
C THR A 95 -6.41 4.38 -25.92
N LEU A 96 -5.40 4.07 -25.11
CA LEU A 96 -5.18 2.72 -24.60
C LEU A 96 -6.16 2.38 -23.46
N PHE A 97 -6.67 3.40 -22.77
CA PHE A 97 -7.63 3.28 -21.68
C PHE A 97 -8.72 4.32 -21.80
N CYS A 98 -9.94 3.98 -21.41
CA CYS A 98 -11.05 4.92 -21.36
C CYS A 98 -10.80 5.95 -20.23
N PRO A 99 -10.80 7.26 -20.51
CA PRO A 99 -10.54 8.30 -19.51
C PRO A 99 -11.62 8.37 -18.42
N HIS A 100 -12.81 7.81 -18.67
CA HIS A 100 -13.93 7.87 -17.74
C HIS A 100 -14.06 6.61 -16.85
N CYS A 101 -13.67 5.43 -17.34
CA CYS A 101 -13.89 4.17 -16.60
C CYS A 101 -12.64 3.28 -16.47
N GLY A 102 -11.50 3.69 -17.04
CA GLY A 102 -10.23 2.97 -16.96
C GLY A 102 -10.17 1.67 -17.76
N LEU A 103 -11.21 1.32 -18.53
CA LEU A 103 -11.20 0.11 -19.36
C LEU A 103 -10.10 0.19 -20.42
N SER A 104 -9.26 -0.84 -20.52
CA SER A 104 -8.30 -0.97 -21.61
C SER A 104 -9.01 -1.15 -22.96
N LEU A 105 -8.71 -0.29 -23.91
CA LEU A 105 -9.20 -0.33 -25.29
C LEU A 105 -8.17 -0.94 -26.26
N THR A 106 -7.02 -1.39 -25.73
CA THR A 106 -5.98 -2.14 -26.42
C THR A 106 -6.41 -3.56 -26.77
N GLY A 107 -7.22 -3.67 -27.83
CA GLY A 107 -7.63 -4.94 -28.40
C GLY A 107 -8.64 -4.68 -29.50
N GLY A 108 -8.27 -4.94 -30.75
CA GLY A 108 -9.22 -4.96 -31.86
C GLY A 108 -10.39 -5.91 -31.57
N PRO A 109 -11.55 -5.70 -32.18
CA PRO A 109 -12.78 -6.40 -31.83
C PRO A 109 -12.72 -7.85 -32.33
N GLN A 110 -12.42 -8.79 -31.43
CA GLN A 110 -12.80 -10.19 -31.58
C GLN A 110 -13.17 -10.77 -30.22
N GLY A 111 -14.44 -11.19 -30.13
CA GLY A 111 -14.86 -12.26 -29.23
C GLY A 111 -15.31 -11.82 -27.85
N GLN A 112 -16.60 -11.47 -27.74
CA GLN A 112 -17.39 -12.02 -26.63
C GLN A 112 -17.13 -13.53 -26.56
N SER A 113 -16.51 -13.98 -25.47
CA SER A 113 -16.80 -15.30 -24.91
C SER A 113 -16.64 -15.16 -23.41
N GLY A 114 -17.74 -15.39 -22.71
CA GLY A 114 -17.84 -15.24 -21.28
C GLY A 114 -16.77 -16.05 -20.57
N TYR A 115 -15.84 -15.36 -19.91
CA TYR A 115 -15.00 -15.99 -18.92
C TYR A 115 -15.75 -15.95 -17.59
N ASN A 116 -16.58 -16.96 -17.36
CA ASN A 116 -17.16 -17.25 -16.06
C ASN A 116 -16.17 -18.15 -15.29
N PRO A 117 -15.50 -17.66 -14.23
CA PRO A 117 -14.53 -18.49 -13.50
C PRO A 117 -15.20 -19.51 -12.55
N TYR A 118 -16.53 -19.63 -12.56
CA TYR A 118 -17.30 -20.50 -11.66
C TYR A 118 -17.69 -21.87 -12.22
N ASN A 119 -16.79 -22.56 -12.93
CA ASN A 119 -16.93 -24.01 -13.03
C ASN A 119 -15.60 -24.74 -12.89
N ARG A 120 -15.16 -24.91 -11.63
CA ARG A 120 -14.24 -25.97 -11.23
C ARG A 120 -14.95 -26.90 -10.27
N GLN A 121 -15.75 -27.80 -10.83
CA GLN A 121 -16.15 -29.01 -10.15
C GLN A 121 -15.24 -30.15 -10.63
N ASN A 122 -14.56 -30.76 -9.66
CA ASN A 122 -13.77 -31.99 -9.73
C ASN A 122 -12.50 -32.03 -10.59
N GLY A 123 -11.41 -32.39 -9.91
CA GLY A 123 -10.40 -33.31 -10.44
C GLY A 123 -9.17 -32.66 -11.07
N GLN A 124 -8.02 -32.99 -10.46
CA GLN A 124 -6.67 -32.96 -11.02
C GLN A 124 -5.96 -31.59 -11.11
N ALA A 125 -4.84 -31.56 -10.39
CA ALA A 125 -3.80 -30.56 -10.46
C ALA A 125 -3.27 -30.44 -11.91
N GLY A 126 -3.14 -29.21 -12.40
CA GLY A 126 -2.50 -28.87 -13.67
C GLY A 126 -1.60 -27.65 -13.49
N PRO A 127 -0.41 -27.63 -14.10
CA PRO A 127 0.68 -26.72 -13.76
C PRO A 127 0.44 -25.31 -14.32
N TYR A 128 1.05 -24.33 -13.67
CA TYR A 128 1.18 -22.96 -14.13
C TYR A 128 1.52 -22.91 -15.64
N GLN A 129 0.57 -22.50 -16.47
CA GLN A 129 0.85 -22.08 -17.85
C GLN A 129 1.00 -20.56 -17.86
N ASN A 130 2.26 -20.17 -17.62
CA ASN A 130 2.87 -18.99 -18.18
C ASN A 130 2.88 -19.18 -19.71
N THR A 131 2.04 -18.45 -20.45
CA THR A 131 2.13 -18.41 -21.91
C THR A 131 3.33 -17.55 -22.30
N GLY A 132 4.46 -18.23 -22.47
CA GLY A 132 5.70 -17.66 -22.97
C GLY A 132 5.57 -17.25 -24.44
N GLY A 133 5.66 -15.96 -24.68
CA GLY A 133 6.39 -15.42 -25.83
C GLY A 133 7.66 -14.76 -25.31
N PRO A 134 8.82 -14.91 -25.96
CA PRO A 134 10.02 -14.19 -25.55
C PRO A 134 9.75 -12.67 -25.70
N PRO A 135 10.06 -11.85 -24.68
CA PRO A 135 9.90 -10.42 -24.83
C PRO A 135 10.87 -9.92 -25.90
N PRO A 136 10.42 -9.14 -26.90
CA PRO A 136 11.35 -8.40 -27.72
C PRO A 136 12.11 -7.45 -26.79
N PHE A 137 13.43 -7.52 -26.87
CA PHE A 137 14.39 -6.73 -26.09
C PHE A 137 13.89 -5.31 -25.78
N GLY A 138 13.81 -4.95 -24.48
CA GLY A 138 13.87 -3.55 -24.06
C GLY A 138 12.62 -2.91 -23.42
N GLY A 139 11.56 -3.64 -23.08
CA GLY A 139 10.38 -3.06 -22.45
C GLY A 139 10.08 -3.61 -21.05
N PHE A 140 10.55 -2.95 -20.00
CA PHE A 140 9.94 -3.10 -18.67
C PHE A 140 8.53 -2.49 -18.77
N SER A 141 7.51 -3.32 -19.02
CA SER A 141 6.13 -2.88 -18.79
C SER A 141 5.89 -2.98 -17.28
N PRO A 142 5.76 -1.87 -16.55
CA PRO A 142 5.43 -1.95 -15.13
C PRO A 142 4.03 -2.57 -15.05
N VAL A 143 3.94 -3.84 -14.68
CA VAL A 143 2.70 -4.46 -14.25
C VAL A 143 2.31 -3.72 -12.98
N MET A 144 1.50 -2.67 -13.12
CA MET A 144 0.99 -1.92 -11.99
C MET A 144 0.16 -2.90 -11.14
N PRO A 145 0.49 -3.10 -9.86
CA PRO A 145 -0.27 -4.00 -9.00
C PRO A 145 -1.72 -3.52 -8.95
N ASP A 146 -2.68 -4.41 -9.24
CA ASP A 146 -4.10 -4.11 -9.09
C ASP A 146 -4.38 -3.69 -7.63
N PRO A 147 -4.80 -2.44 -7.37
CA PRO A 147 -5.07 -1.96 -6.02
C PRO A 147 -6.14 -2.79 -5.29
N TYR A 148 -7.01 -3.48 -6.03
CA TYR A 148 -8.10 -4.29 -5.48
C TYR A 148 -7.78 -5.78 -5.38
N GLY A 149 -6.61 -6.22 -5.85
CA GLY A 149 -6.20 -7.62 -5.76
C GLY A 149 -7.17 -8.60 -6.44
N GLY A 150 -7.79 -8.20 -7.55
CA GLY A 150 -8.76 -8.98 -8.31
C GLY A 150 -10.20 -8.93 -7.78
N VAL A 151 -10.48 -8.13 -6.75
CA VAL A 151 -11.85 -7.89 -6.25
C VAL A 151 -12.48 -6.73 -7.00
N ASN A 152 -13.75 -6.84 -7.42
CA ASN A 152 -14.42 -5.74 -8.08
C ASN A 152 -14.69 -4.60 -7.07
N PRO A 153 -14.40 -3.32 -7.36
CA PRO A 153 -14.61 -2.20 -6.44
C PRO A 153 -16.03 -2.07 -5.87
N GLU A 154 -17.04 -2.45 -6.65
CA GLU A 154 -18.46 -2.42 -6.26
C GLU A 154 -18.95 -3.72 -5.62
N GLU A 155 -18.10 -4.76 -5.61
CA GLU A 155 -18.43 -6.01 -4.92
C GLU A 155 -18.48 -5.78 -3.41
N LYS A 156 -19.54 -6.28 -2.78
CA LYS A 156 -19.74 -6.16 -1.34
C LYS A 156 -19.04 -7.29 -0.61
N ILE A 157 -18.17 -6.92 0.34
CA ILE A 157 -17.64 -7.83 1.35
C ILE A 157 -18.52 -7.65 2.59
N GLU A 158 -19.25 -8.69 2.95
CA GLU A 158 -20.43 -8.62 3.82
C GLU A 158 -21.49 -7.65 3.26
N ASP A 159 -21.50 -6.41 3.72
CA ASP A 159 -22.45 -5.35 3.36
C ASP A 159 -21.76 -4.09 2.82
N ILE A 160 -20.43 -4.04 2.83
CA ILE A 160 -19.64 -2.86 2.50
C ILE A 160 -18.96 -3.06 1.14
N PRO A 161 -19.01 -2.09 0.22
CA PRO A 161 -18.34 -2.21 -1.08
C PRO A 161 -16.81 -2.21 -0.91
N ALA A 162 -16.12 -2.96 -1.77
CA ALA A 162 -14.67 -3.12 -1.70
C ALA A 162 -13.90 -1.80 -1.80
N LYS A 163 -14.43 -0.79 -2.50
CA LYS A 163 -13.85 0.56 -2.56
C LYS A 163 -13.75 1.25 -1.20
N ASP A 164 -14.80 1.20 -0.37
CA ASP A 164 -14.80 1.81 0.96
C ASP A 164 -13.76 1.11 1.86
N ILE A 165 -13.67 -0.22 1.74
CA ILE A 165 -12.69 -1.03 2.47
C ILE A 165 -11.28 -0.70 2.00
N ALA A 166 -11.06 -0.47 0.70
CA ALA A 166 -9.76 -0.10 0.15
C ALA A 166 -9.28 1.24 0.73
N ILE A 167 -10.17 2.25 0.78
CA ILE A 167 -9.88 3.57 1.38
C ILE A 167 -9.52 3.40 2.86
N PHE A 168 -10.32 2.65 3.62
CA PHE A 168 -10.06 2.43 5.05
C PHE A 168 -8.79 1.62 5.30
N VAL A 169 -8.49 0.60 4.50
CA VAL A 169 -7.28 -0.23 4.71
C VAL A 169 -6.01 0.53 4.31
N SER A 170 -6.10 1.33 3.24
CA SER A 170 -5.12 2.21 2.58
C SER A 170 -3.79 1.59 2.13
N SER A 171 -3.26 0.62 2.87
CA SER A 171 -1.98 -0.03 2.63
C SER A 171 -2.13 -1.53 2.46
N ASN A 172 -1.51 -2.06 1.40
CA ASN A 172 -1.55 -3.48 1.04
C ASN A 172 -2.98 -3.99 0.76
N THR A 173 -3.80 -3.15 0.13
CA THR A 173 -5.20 -3.45 -0.23
C THR A 173 -5.29 -4.67 -1.15
N GLN A 174 -4.31 -4.86 -2.04
CA GLN A 174 -4.18 -6.02 -2.93
C GLN A 174 -4.11 -7.35 -2.18
N ARG A 175 -3.61 -7.36 -0.94
CA ARG A 175 -3.63 -8.53 -0.06
C ARG A 175 -4.94 -8.65 0.69
N TYR A 176 -5.39 -7.56 1.33
CA TYR A 176 -6.47 -7.62 2.31
C TYR A 176 -7.85 -7.81 1.69
N LEU A 177 -8.14 -7.20 0.55
CA LEU A 177 -9.46 -7.32 -0.10
C LEU A 177 -9.81 -8.77 -0.48
N PRO A 178 -8.97 -9.49 -1.26
CA PRO A 178 -9.26 -10.90 -1.55
C PRO A 178 -9.26 -11.76 -0.29
N LYS A 179 -8.44 -11.40 0.72
CA LYS A 179 -8.40 -12.11 2.00
C LYS A 179 -9.67 -11.94 2.81
N PHE A 180 -10.22 -10.74 2.89
CA PHE A 180 -11.47 -10.46 3.58
C PHE A 180 -12.65 -11.16 2.91
N LYS A 181 -12.66 -11.21 1.58
CA LYS A 181 -13.60 -12.02 0.81
C LYS A 181 -13.48 -13.51 1.13
N GLN A 182 -12.26 -14.06 1.18
CA GLN A 182 -12.03 -15.45 1.61
C GLN A 182 -12.59 -15.70 3.02
N LEU A 183 -12.36 -14.77 3.95
CA LEU A 183 -12.79 -14.84 5.35
C LEU A 183 -14.29 -14.62 5.57
N GLN A 184 -15.03 -14.15 4.57
CA GLN A 184 -16.50 -14.12 4.58
C GLN A 184 -17.10 -15.50 4.30
N GLY A 185 -16.39 -16.34 3.53
CA GLY A 185 -16.82 -17.68 3.12
C GLY A 185 -16.53 -18.77 4.16
N LYS A 186 -16.00 -19.90 3.70
CA LYS A 186 -15.93 -21.15 4.48
C LYS A 186 -14.91 -21.18 5.62
N SER A 187 -13.91 -20.30 5.63
CA SER A 187 -12.84 -20.31 6.64
C SER A 187 -12.70 -18.96 7.31
N LYS A 188 -12.86 -18.90 8.65
CA LYS A 188 -12.59 -17.69 9.46
C LYS A 188 -11.12 -17.55 9.88
N ALA A 189 -10.27 -18.48 9.46
CA ALA A 189 -8.88 -18.58 9.87
C ALA A 189 -7.97 -18.36 8.67
N SER A 190 -6.88 -17.63 8.90
CA SER A 190 -5.83 -17.50 7.89
C SER A 190 -4.50 -17.10 8.50
N TRP A 191 -3.41 -17.71 8.02
CA TRP A 191 -2.08 -17.41 8.51
C TRP A 191 -1.61 -16.00 8.14
N ASN A 192 -1.14 -15.27 9.14
CA ASN A 192 -0.53 -13.95 9.03
C ASN A 192 0.80 -13.93 9.79
N TRP A 193 1.90 -13.88 9.04
CA TRP A 193 3.26 -13.86 9.58
C TRP A 193 3.56 -12.64 10.45
N ALA A 194 3.10 -11.46 10.05
CA ALA A 194 3.36 -10.23 10.81
C ALA A 194 2.64 -10.26 12.16
N ALA A 195 1.40 -10.76 12.19
CA ALA A 195 0.63 -10.94 13.41
C ALA A 195 1.21 -12.05 14.31
N PHE A 196 1.82 -13.09 13.74
CA PHE A 196 2.52 -14.13 14.50
C PHE A 196 3.82 -13.60 15.16
N LEU A 197 4.66 -12.89 14.41
CA LEU A 197 5.94 -12.38 14.90
C LEU A 197 5.78 -11.20 15.86
N PHE A 198 4.78 -10.35 15.62
CA PHE A 198 4.52 -9.15 16.41
C PHE A 198 3.03 -9.06 16.79
N PRO A 199 2.53 -9.89 17.73
CA PRO A 199 1.08 -9.97 18.01
C PRO A 199 0.45 -8.64 18.43
N SER A 200 0.94 -8.04 19.52
CA SER A 200 0.48 -6.74 19.99
C SER A 200 0.84 -5.66 18.97
N GLY A 201 2.11 -5.60 18.54
CA GLY A 201 2.62 -4.59 17.61
C GLY A 201 1.85 -4.50 16.30
N TRP A 202 1.48 -5.64 15.70
CA TRP A 202 0.70 -5.69 14.47
C TRP A 202 -0.75 -5.21 14.65
N LEU A 203 -1.39 -5.56 15.77
CA LEU A 203 -2.73 -5.08 16.09
C LEU A 203 -2.74 -3.55 16.30
N PHE A 204 -1.77 -3.02 17.03
CA PHE A 204 -1.60 -1.57 17.22
C PHE A 204 -1.28 -0.84 15.92
N PHE A 205 -0.41 -1.43 15.09
CA PHE A 205 -0.07 -0.92 13.76
C PHE A 205 -1.32 -0.75 12.87
N ARG A 206 -2.25 -1.70 12.93
CA ARG A 206 -3.53 -1.68 12.21
C ARG A 206 -4.68 -1.01 12.99
N LYS A 207 -4.35 -0.21 14.01
CA LYS A 207 -5.30 0.54 14.86
C LYS A 207 -6.37 -0.32 15.56
N CYS A 208 -6.14 -1.63 15.68
CA CYS A 208 -6.98 -2.57 16.41
C CYS A 208 -6.69 -2.49 17.92
N TYR A 209 -6.95 -1.34 18.54
CA TYR A 209 -6.51 -1.03 19.90
C TYR A 209 -7.10 -1.95 20.98
N LYS A 210 -8.39 -2.30 20.88
CA LYS A 210 -9.06 -3.17 21.85
C LYS A 210 -8.40 -4.57 21.97
N PRO A 211 -8.30 -5.36 20.89
CA PRO A 211 -7.58 -6.64 20.96
C PRO A 211 -6.07 -6.43 21.17
N GLY A 212 -5.49 -5.33 20.69
CA GLY A 212 -4.07 -5.01 20.90
C GLY A 212 -3.71 -4.86 22.38
N ILE A 213 -4.52 -4.14 23.16
CA ILE A 213 -4.35 -3.98 24.61
C ILE A 213 -4.48 -5.35 25.32
N LEU A 214 -5.49 -6.15 24.97
CA LEU A 214 -5.66 -7.48 25.57
C LEU A 214 -4.44 -8.38 25.32
N VAL A 215 -3.96 -8.43 24.09
CA VAL A 215 -2.77 -9.23 23.71
C VAL A 215 -1.51 -8.70 24.39
N LEU A 216 -1.37 -7.38 24.55
CA LEU A 216 -0.26 -6.77 25.28
C LEU A 216 -0.25 -7.18 26.76
N LEU A 217 -1.41 -7.11 27.44
CA LEU A 217 -1.54 -7.52 28.84
C LEU A 217 -1.25 -9.02 29.04
N LEU A 218 -1.74 -9.88 28.13
CA LEU A 218 -1.39 -11.30 28.15
C LEU A 218 0.12 -11.53 27.92
N GLY A 219 0.75 -10.69 27.08
CA GLY A 219 2.19 -10.65 26.91
C GLY A 219 2.93 -10.30 28.20
N PHE A 220 2.45 -9.31 28.96
CA PHE A 220 3.02 -8.95 30.26
C PHE A 220 2.93 -10.10 31.28
N ILE A 221 1.82 -10.84 31.29
CA ILE A 221 1.70 -12.03 32.15
C ILE A 221 2.77 -13.07 31.78
N SER A 222 3.00 -13.30 30.48
CA SER A 222 4.05 -14.21 29.99
C SER A 222 5.46 -13.77 30.40
N THR A 223 5.75 -12.46 30.38
CA THR A 223 7.07 -11.94 30.81
C THR A 223 7.25 -12.00 32.32
N VAL A 224 6.20 -11.78 33.12
CA VAL A 224 6.23 -11.96 34.58
C VAL A 224 6.49 -13.43 34.95
N LEU A 225 5.88 -14.39 34.25
CA LEU A 225 6.17 -15.82 34.45
C LEU A 225 7.64 -16.16 34.14
N SER A 226 8.28 -15.42 33.23
CA SER A 226 9.69 -15.58 32.87
C SER A 226 10.63 -14.85 33.83
N MET A 227 10.12 -14.07 34.78
CA MET A 227 10.93 -13.22 35.66
C MET A 227 11.87 -14.02 36.58
N PRO A 228 11.48 -15.14 37.23
CA PRO A 228 12.37 -15.85 38.13
C PRO A 228 13.66 -16.35 37.46
N ILE A 229 13.57 -16.88 36.23
CA ILE A 229 14.76 -17.31 35.49
C ILE A 229 15.61 -16.12 35.02
N GLN A 230 14.99 -14.98 34.71
CA GLN A 230 15.71 -13.76 34.35
C GLN A 230 16.50 -13.22 35.55
N LEU A 231 15.92 -13.20 36.75
CA LEU A 231 16.61 -12.80 37.98
C LEU A 231 17.80 -13.73 38.26
N PHE A 232 17.61 -15.05 38.12
CA PHE A 232 18.71 -16.01 38.23
C PHE A 232 19.84 -15.72 37.25
N PHE A 233 19.54 -15.49 35.96
CA PHE A 233 20.57 -15.17 34.98
C PHE A 233 21.26 -13.82 35.26
N ASN A 234 20.52 -12.82 35.74
CA ASN A 234 21.10 -11.54 36.15
C ASN A 234 22.05 -11.70 37.34
N ASP A 235 21.74 -12.58 38.30
CA ASP A 235 22.64 -12.89 39.43
C ASP A 235 23.95 -13.54 38.94
N VAL A 236 23.86 -14.53 38.04
CA VAL A 236 25.05 -15.16 37.44
C VAL A 236 25.89 -14.15 36.67
N LEU A 237 25.26 -13.25 35.90
CA LEU A 237 25.97 -12.17 35.19
C LEU A 237 26.61 -11.17 36.15
N GLY A 238 25.95 -10.85 37.27
CA GLY A 238 26.45 -9.91 38.28
C GLY A 238 27.70 -10.40 39.01
N GLN A 239 27.97 -11.71 39.01
CA GLN A 239 29.17 -12.30 39.58
C GLN A 239 30.40 -12.20 38.66
N LEU A 240 30.19 -11.90 37.37
CA LEU A 240 31.27 -11.81 36.39
C LEU A 240 31.87 -10.39 36.35
N PRO A 241 33.18 -10.27 36.05
CA PRO A 241 33.77 -8.97 35.76
C PRO A 241 33.05 -8.30 34.57
N THR A 242 32.95 -6.98 34.58
CA THR A 242 32.38 -6.21 33.44
C THR A 242 33.19 -6.34 32.15
N THR A 243 34.42 -6.85 32.24
CA THR A 243 35.31 -7.17 31.11
C THR A 243 35.20 -8.62 30.63
N ALA A 244 34.27 -9.42 31.17
CA ALA A 244 34.10 -10.82 30.79
C ALA A 244 33.77 -10.96 29.30
N THR A 245 34.42 -11.93 28.67
CA THR A 245 34.23 -12.28 27.26
C THR A 245 32.97 -13.15 27.08
N TYR A 246 32.40 -13.18 25.86
CA TYR A 246 31.23 -14.02 25.57
C TYR A 246 31.39 -15.51 25.95
N PRO A 247 32.55 -16.16 25.71
CA PRO A 247 32.76 -17.54 26.14
C PRO A 247 32.74 -17.72 27.66
N GLU A 248 33.28 -16.77 28.43
CA GLU A 248 33.27 -16.81 29.89
C GLU A 248 31.86 -16.67 30.44
N VAL A 249 31.07 -15.74 29.88
CA VAL A 249 29.64 -15.58 30.20
C VAL A 249 28.87 -16.87 29.92
N TYR A 250 29.06 -17.45 28.74
CA TYR A 250 28.39 -18.69 28.37
C TYR A 250 28.80 -19.87 29.25
N GLY A 251 30.08 -19.99 29.58
CA GLY A 251 30.60 -21.00 30.50
C GLY A 251 30.00 -20.89 31.90
N ALA A 252 29.95 -19.67 32.46
CA ALA A 252 29.34 -19.40 33.75
C ALA A 252 27.84 -19.74 33.77
N MET A 253 27.11 -19.42 32.70
CA MET A 253 25.71 -19.80 32.54
C MET A 253 25.52 -21.32 32.58
N LEU A 254 26.29 -22.07 31.79
CA LEU A 254 26.19 -23.53 31.75
C LEU A 254 26.55 -24.19 33.09
N GLN A 255 27.52 -23.66 33.82
CA GLN A 255 27.91 -24.19 35.13
C GLN A 255 26.84 -23.94 36.20
N ASN A 256 26.13 -22.81 36.12
CA ASN A 256 25.13 -22.44 37.11
C ASN A 256 23.70 -22.85 36.76
N ILE A 257 23.39 -23.21 35.50
CA ILE A 257 22.02 -23.44 35.01
C ILE A 257 21.20 -24.46 35.84
N GLY A 258 21.87 -25.44 36.44
CA GLY A 258 21.25 -26.42 37.35
C GLY A 258 20.76 -25.82 38.68
N ASN A 259 21.29 -24.66 39.08
CA ASN A 259 20.98 -23.99 40.33
C ASN A 259 19.74 -23.09 40.27
N ALA A 260 19.18 -22.83 39.08
CA ALA A 260 18.03 -21.94 38.89
C ALA A 260 16.74 -22.37 39.63
N GLY A 261 16.70 -23.60 40.16
CA GLY A 261 15.58 -24.14 40.91
C GLY A 261 14.42 -24.56 40.02
N VAL A 262 13.67 -25.58 40.46
CA VAL A 262 12.56 -26.16 39.68
C VAL A 262 11.47 -25.12 39.41
N PHE A 263 11.18 -24.24 40.37
CA PHE A 263 10.17 -23.18 40.23
C PHE A 263 10.45 -22.27 39.03
N ALA A 264 11.68 -21.77 38.87
CA ALA A 264 12.04 -20.87 37.78
C ALA A 264 11.89 -21.54 36.40
N TRP A 265 12.25 -22.82 36.29
CA TRP A 265 12.07 -23.58 35.06
C TRP A 265 10.61 -23.81 34.71
N VAL A 266 9.78 -24.14 35.71
CA VAL A 266 8.33 -24.35 35.50
C VAL A 266 7.66 -23.04 35.06
N THR A 267 7.92 -21.93 35.75
CA THR A 267 7.32 -20.64 35.36
C THR A 267 7.83 -20.16 34.01
N GLN A 268 9.12 -20.36 33.70
CA GLN A 268 9.66 -20.07 32.37
C GLN A 268 8.98 -20.89 31.28
N ALA A 269 8.76 -22.19 31.50
CA ALA A 269 8.07 -23.05 30.54
C ALA A 269 6.62 -22.59 30.32
N LEU A 270 5.90 -22.26 31.40
CA LEU A 270 4.54 -21.70 31.31
C LEU A 270 4.51 -20.36 30.57
N GLY A 271 5.47 -19.48 30.85
CA GLY A 271 5.62 -18.19 30.17
C GLY A 271 5.84 -18.35 28.67
N LEU A 272 6.72 -19.28 28.27
CA LEU A 272 6.98 -19.61 26.86
C LEU A 272 5.75 -20.21 26.16
N LEU A 273 5.07 -21.16 26.81
CA LEU A 273 3.86 -21.78 26.26
C LEU A 273 2.76 -20.73 26.06
N LEU A 274 2.55 -19.83 27.02
CA LEU A 274 1.59 -18.73 26.89
C LEU A 274 1.99 -17.80 25.74
N SER A 275 3.27 -17.39 25.65
CA SER A 275 3.78 -16.55 24.56
C SER A 275 3.54 -17.19 23.18
N LEU A 276 3.90 -18.46 23.03
CA LEU A 276 3.75 -19.20 21.77
C LEU A 276 2.27 -19.36 21.41
N THR A 277 1.42 -19.65 22.40
CA THR A 277 -0.03 -19.77 22.20
C THR A 277 -0.62 -18.46 21.69
N ILE A 278 -0.28 -17.33 22.31
CA ILE A 278 -0.73 -16.00 21.86
C ILE A 278 -0.30 -15.76 20.41
N ARG A 279 0.97 -16.03 20.09
CA ARG A 279 1.52 -15.85 18.72
C ARG A 279 0.79 -16.70 17.69
N ILE A 280 0.56 -17.98 17.98
CA ILE A 280 -0.16 -18.89 17.08
C ILE A 280 -1.60 -18.41 16.89
N VAL A 281 -2.32 -18.09 17.97
CA VAL A 281 -3.71 -17.64 17.93
C VAL A 281 -3.84 -16.35 17.11
N ILE A 282 -3.00 -15.35 17.38
CA ILE A 282 -3.02 -14.07 16.65
C ILE A 282 -2.49 -14.23 15.22
N GLY A 283 -1.54 -15.14 14.98
CA GLY A 283 -1.11 -15.51 13.64
C GLY A 283 -2.22 -16.13 12.79
N VAL A 284 -3.12 -16.91 13.39
CA VAL A 284 -4.24 -17.58 12.70
C VAL A 284 -5.48 -16.69 12.58
N LEU A 285 -5.78 -15.88 13.60
CA LEU A 285 -7.01 -15.08 13.67
C LEU A 285 -6.79 -13.60 13.35
N GLY A 286 -5.55 -13.12 13.24
CA GLY A 286 -5.22 -11.71 13.09
C GLY A 286 -5.94 -11.03 11.91
N ASP A 287 -5.96 -11.67 10.73
CA ASP A 287 -6.67 -11.13 9.57
C ASP A 287 -8.20 -11.11 9.78
N SER A 288 -8.77 -12.07 10.52
CA SER A 288 -10.20 -12.06 10.86
C SER A 288 -10.54 -10.97 11.88
N ILE A 289 -9.68 -10.77 12.88
CA ILE A 289 -9.83 -9.68 13.86
C ILE A 289 -9.79 -8.34 13.13
N TYR A 290 -8.84 -8.17 12.21
CA TYR A 290 -8.72 -6.94 11.43
C TYR A 290 -9.90 -6.73 10.49
N LYS A 291 -10.36 -7.76 9.77
CA LYS A 291 -11.57 -7.68 8.94
C LYS A 291 -12.76 -7.16 9.75
N ASN A 292 -13.03 -7.77 10.91
CA ASN A 292 -14.16 -7.38 11.76
C ASN A 292 -14.00 -5.94 12.26
N HIS A 293 -12.78 -5.53 12.63
CA HIS A 293 -12.50 -4.15 13.02
C HIS A 293 -12.76 -3.14 11.90
N VAL A 294 -12.35 -3.44 10.67
CA VAL A 294 -12.60 -2.59 9.49
C VAL A 294 -14.11 -2.45 9.26
N ILE A 295 -14.81 -3.58 9.18
CA ILE A 295 -16.25 -3.60 8.90
C ILE A 295 -17.04 -2.86 10.00
N GLU A 296 -16.75 -3.13 11.27
CA GLU A 296 -17.42 -2.46 12.40
C GLU A 296 -17.12 -0.94 12.42
N SER A 297 -15.89 -0.54 12.07
CA SER A 297 -15.51 0.88 12.02
C SER A 297 -16.23 1.62 10.90
N ILE A 298 -16.33 1.02 9.72
CA ILE A 298 -17.06 1.60 8.58
C ILE A 298 -18.57 1.68 8.91
N ARG A 299 -19.16 0.64 9.50
CA ARG A 299 -20.57 0.67 9.94
C ARG A 299 -20.83 1.81 10.93
N LYS A 300 -19.90 2.09 11.85
CA LYS A 300 -20.01 3.23 12.77
C LYS A 300 -19.93 4.58 12.07
N ILE A 301 -19.07 4.72 11.06
CA ILE A 301 -19.00 5.95 10.25
C ILE A 301 -20.33 6.13 9.50
N LYS A 302 -20.88 5.06 8.92
CA LYS A 302 -22.17 5.10 8.20
C LYS A 302 -23.39 5.38 9.08
N ALA A 303 -23.27 5.21 10.40
CA ALA A 303 -24.37 5.39 11.35
C ALA A 303 -24.36 6.77 12.04
N ASP A 304 -23.32 7.58 11.81
CA ASP A 304 -23.15 8.89 12.44
C ASP A 304 -23.23 9.98 11.37
N ASP A 305 -24.32 10.77 11.41
CA ASP A 305 -24.61 11.80 10.41
C ASP A 305 -23.49 12.85 10.29
N ASN A 306 -22.78 13.14 11.38
CA ASN A 306 -21.66 14.09 11.34
C ASN A 306 -20.44 13.52 10.60
N LEU A 307 -20.25 12.21 10.67
CA LEU A 307 -19.14 11.52 10.00
C LEU A 307 -19.46 11.18 8.54
N LEU A 308 -20.75 11.18 8.18
CA LEU A 308 -21.23 10.96 6.82
C LEU A 308 -20.99 12.16 5.91
N GLU A 309 -20.94 13.39 6.44
CA GLU A 309 -20.72 14.62 5.66
C GLU A 309 -19.39 14.56 4.88
N ASP A 310 -18.31 14.11 5.54
CA ASP A 310 -17.03 13.78 4.90
C ASP A 310 -16.72 12.28 5.03
N TYR A 311 -17.51 11.46 4.36
CA TYR A 311 -17.41 10.00 4.47
C TYR A 311 -16.03 9.47 4.08
N GLU A 312 -15.50 9.86 2.91
CA GLU A 312 -14.21 9.37 2.41
C GLU A 312 -13.02 9.87 3.23
N GLY A 313 -13.03 11.14 3.66
CA GLY A 313 -12.01 11.69 4.54
C GLY A 313 -12.01 10.99 5.91
N ASN A 314 -13.19 10.71 6.47
CA ASN A 314 -13.31 9.96 7.73
C ASN A 314 -12.87 8.50 7.61
N LEU A 315 -13.12 7.83 6.47
CA LEU A 315 -12.58 6.50 6.19
C LEU A 315 -11.05 6.51 6.19
N ALA A 316 -10.45 7.46 5.46
CA ALA A 316 -8.99 7.57 5.35
C ALA A 316 -8.34 7.92 6.70
N HIS A 317 -8.95 8.82 7.48
CA HIS A 317 -8.44 9.25 8.77
C HIS A 317 -8.53 8.16 9.86
N LYS A 318 -9.69 7.50 10.00
CA LYS A 318 -9.87 6.41 10.96
C LYS A 318 -9.14 5.13 10.54
N GLY A 319 -8.99 4.91 9.24
CA GLY A 319 -8.31 3.78 8.64
C GLY A 319 -6.78 3.88 8.64
N GLY A 320 -6.14 3.11 7.77
CA GLY A 320 -4.70 3.09 7.54
C GLY A 320 -3.88 2.46 8.66
N ILE A 321 -2.63 2.90 8.76
CA ILE A 321 -1.61 2.33 9.64
C ILE A 321 -1.06 3.37 10.61
N ASN A 322 -0.57 2.90 11.75
CA ASN A 322 0.11 3.73 12.74
C ASN A 322 1.46 3.09 13.13
N PRO A 323 2.56 3.41 12.43
CA PRO A 323 3.88 2.84 12.71
C PRO A 323 4.42 3.22 14.09
N LEU A 324 4.07 4.40 14.61
CA LEU A 324 4.45 4.82 15.95
C LEU A 324 3.86 3.88 17.02
N MET A 325 2.61 3.48 16.86
CA MET A 325 1.97 2.55 17.80
C MET A 325 2.56 1.14 17.75
N LEU A 326 3.12 0.72 16.61
CA LEU A 326 3.92 -0.50 16.54
C LEU A 326 5.17 -0.38 17.43
N LEU A 327 5.89 0.73 17.31
CA LEU A 327 7.11 0.99 18.10
C LEU A 327 6.79 1.04 19.59
N VAL A 328 5.74 1.77 19.99
CA VAL A 328 5.31 1.86 21.39
C VAL A 328 4.97 0.48 21.94
N ALA A 329 4.19 -0.33 21.22
CA ALA A 329 3.84 -1.68 21.64
C ALA A 329 5.06 -2.62 21.73
N PHE A 330 6.01 -2.47 20.79
CA PHE A 330 7.26 -3.23 20.81
C PHE A 330 8.12 -2.86 22.01
N LEU A 331 8.33 -1.57 22.28
CA LEU A 331 9.09 -1.10 23.44
C LEU A 331 8.44 -1.52 24.74
N ALA A 332 7.12 -1.35 24.87
CA ALA A 332 6.38 -1.80 26.03
C ALA A 332 6.56 -3.31 26.27
N SER A 333 6.45 -4.13 25.23
CA SER A 333 6.57 -5.59 25.36
C SER A 333 7.99 -6.05 25.76
N ASN A 334 9.04 -5.36 25.29
CA ASN A 334 10.44 -5.75 25.55
C ASN A 334 10.99 -5.20 26.87
N TRP A 335 10.58 -4.00 27.28
CA TRP A 335 11.14 -3.33 28.45
C TRP A 335 10.30 -3.47 29.72
N PHE A 336 9.06 -3.99 29.62
CA PHE A 336 8.17 -4.12 30.77
C PHE A 336 8.78 -4.95 31.92
N SER A 337 9.36 -6.12 31.64
CA SER A 337 9.92 -6.97 32.70
C SER A 337 11.17 -6.35 33.34
N ALA A 338 12.01 -5.67 32.55
CA ALA A 338 13.18 -4.97 33.07
C ALA A 338 12.78 -3.80 33.98
N ILE A 339 11.80 -2.99 33.56
CA ILE A 339 11.25 -1.90 34.37
C ILE A 339 10.64 -2.44 35.65
N LEU A 340 9.84 -3.50 35.58
CA LEU A 340 9.23 -4.13 36.75
C LEU A 340 10.29 -4.66 37.72
N ALA A 341 11.36 -5.28 37.21
CA ALA A 341 12.46 -5.78 38.03
C ALA A 341 13.19 -4.68 38.81
N MET A 342 13.32 -3.47 38.25
CA MET A 342 13.93 -2.33 38.97
C MET A 342 13.17 -1.91 40.22
N PHE A 343 11.87 -2.24 40.34
CA PHE A 343 11.05 -1.92 41.52
C PHE A 343 10.98 -3.06 42.54
N LEU A 344 11.49 -4.25 42.20
CA LEU A 344 11.42 -5.45 43.03
C LEU A 344 12.76 -5.82 43.69
N ILE A 345 13.85 -5.13 43.30
CA ILE A 345 15.21 -5.23 43.87
C ILE A 345 15.45 -4.02 44.76
#